data_AF-A0A832D227-F1
#
_entry.id   AF-A0A832D227-F1
#
_cell.length_a   1.000
_cell.length_b   1.000
_cell.length_c   1.000
_cell.angle_alpha   90.00
_cell.angle_beta   90.00
_cell.angle_gamma   90.00
#
_symmetry.space_group_name_H-M   'P 1'
#
loop_
_entity.id
_entity.type
_entity.pdbx_description
1 polymer ?
#
loop_
_entity_poly.entity_id
_entity_poly.type
_entity_poly.pdbx_seq_one_letter_code
_entity_poly.pdbx_strand_id
1 'polypeptide(L)'
;MTIWITRILFLLLCGLGGYGLTVLQPTIFSSPYTGVAVGLLFALFLILIDQLLRGFSLRAFSAITFGLLLGFVVSQLIDRSGLFETFEEGSTTRWLIRVGLFLAFGYIGMILAMRSNKEDFALIIPYVRFTPLNKPENYIILDTSAIMDGRILDLTEAKLIEGIVIVPKFVLRELQHLADSSDQIQRNRARRGLEILKPVKTMRLN
;
A
#
# COMPACT_ATOMS: atom_id res chain seq x y z
N MET A 1 1.79 19.17 -7.99
CA MET A 1 2.52 19.91 -9.03
C MET A 1 3.06 18.97 -10.12
N THR A 2 3.81 17.94 -9.77
CA THR A 2 4.39 16.96 -10.72
C THR A 2 3.38 16.24 -11.62
N ILE A 3 2.22 15.80 -11.10
CA ILE A 3 1.20 15.05 -11.87
C ILE A 3 0.56 15.88 -13.00
N TRP A 4 0.41 17.19 -12.81
CA TRP A 4 -0.15 18.05 -13.86
C TRP A 4 0.84 18.24 -15.01
N ILE A 5 2.13 18.33 -14.69
CA ILE A 5 3.22 18.45 -15.67
C ILE A 5 3.27 17.19 -16.54
N THR A 6 3.17 15.99 -15.95
CA THR A 6 3.20 14.73 -16.71
C THR A 6 2.00 14.59 -17.64
N ARG A 7 0.80 15.01 -17.23
CA ARG A 7 -0.41 14.98 -18.08
C ARG A 7 -0.31 15.93 -19.27
N ILE A 8 0.22 17.14 -19.07
CA ILE A 8 0.45 18.11 -20.15
C ILE A 8 1.51 17.59 -21.12
N LEU A 9 2.60 17.03 -20.61
CA LEU A 9 3.65 16.41 -21.44
C LEU A 9 3.09 15.26 -22.29
N PHE A 10 2.25 14.40 -21.69
CA PHE A 10 1.63 13.28 -22.39
C PHE A 10 0.69 13.74 -23.52
N LEU A 11 -0.13 14.76 -23.28
CA LEU A 11 -0.98 15.38 -24.31
C LEU A 11 -0.15 15.88 -25.50
N LEU A 12 0.96 16.56 -25.23
CA LEU A 12 1.86 17.05 -26.29
C LEU A 12 2.49 15.90 -27.07
N LEU A 13 2.96 14.84 -26.40
CA LEU A 13 3.55 13.67 -27.05
C LEU A 13 2.55 12.94 -27.93
N CYS A 14 1.31 12.74 -27.48
CA CYS A 14 0.27 12.11 -28.29
C CYS A 14 -0.18 12.98 -29.47
N GLY A 15 -0.24 14.30 -29.30
CA GLY A 15 -0.52 15.23 -30.40
C GLY A 15 0.58 15.17 -31.47
N LEU A 16 1.85 15.21 -31.07
CA LEU A 16 3.01 15.06 -31.97
C LEU A 16 3.07 13.68 -32.62
N GLY A 17 2.76 12.62 -31.87
CA GLY A 17 2.67 11.26 -32.40
C GLY A 17 1.56 11.12 -33.44
N GLY A 18 0.40 11.73 -33.20
CA GLY A 18 -0.71 11.79 -34.16
C GLY A 18 -0.34 12.55 -35.43
N TYR A 19 0.39 13.66 -35.30
CA TYR A 19 0.96 14.36 -36.45
C TYR A 19 1.94 13.47 -37.24
N GLY A 20 2.88 12.80 -36.54
CA GLY A 20 3.85 11.90 -37.16
C GLY A 20 3.21 10.72 -37.89
N LEU A 21 2.17 10.11 -37.32
CA LEU A 21 1.36 9.06 -37.96
C LEU A 21 0.71 9.54 -39.26
N THR A 22 0.27 10.81 -39.31
CA THR A 22 -0.30 11.40 -40.52
C THR A 22 0.73 11.54 -41.65
N VAL A 23 1.98 11.85 -41.30
CA VAL A 23 3.09 11.96 -42.26
C VAL A 23 3.51 10.59 -42.79
N LEU A 24 3.47 9.55 -41.94
CA LEU A 24 3.90 8.20 -42.31
C LEU A 24 2.81 7.38 -43.03
N GLN A 25 1.53 7.64 -42.74
CA GLN A 25 0.40 6.92 -43.33
C GLN A 25 -0.69 7.89 -43.85
N PRO A 26 -0.42 8.58 -44.97
CA PRO A 26 -1.36 9.56 -45.55
C PRO A 26 -2.64 8.94 -46.12
N THR A 27 -2.71 7.61 -46.24
CA THR A 27 -3.90 6.88 -46.71
C THR A 27 -5.01 6.80 -45.66
N ILE A 28 -4.66 6.87 -44.37
CA ILE A 28 -5.60 6.72 -43.25
C ILE A 28 -6.07 8.11 -42.76
N PHE A 29 -5.18 9.10 -42.82
CA PHE A 29 -5.45 10.46 -42.35
C PHE A 29 -5.34 11.45 -43.50
N SER A 30 -6.48 11.98 -43.94
CA SER A 30 -6.58 12.91 -45.07
C SER A 30 -6.03 14.30 -44.77
N SER A 31 -5.91 14.67 -43.50
CA SER A 31 -5.39 15.98 -43.06
C SER A 31 -4.57 15.86 -41.78
N PRO A 32 -3.44 16.60 -41.64
CA PRO A 32 -2.64 16.63 -40.42
C PRO A 32 -3.45 16.95 -39.15
N TYR A 33 -4.51 17.76 -39.28
CA TYR A 33 -5.38 18.10 -38.15
C TYR A 33 -6.17 16.90 -37.62
N THR A 34 -6.51 15.94 -38.49
CA THR A 34 -7.27 14.74 -38.08
C THR A 34 -6.42 13.78 -37.24
N GLY A 35 -5.15 13.56 -37.60
CA GLY A 35 -4.26 12.71 -36.81
C GLY A 35 -3.91 13.34 -35.46
N VAL A 36 -3.69 14.66 -35.41
CA VAL A 36 -3.51 15.38 -34.13
C VAL A 36 -4.76 15.29 -33.26
N ALA A 37 -5.96 15.47 -33.85
CA ALA A 37 -7.21 15.36 -33.10
C ALA A 37 -7.42 13.97 -32.49
N VAL A 38 -7.15 12.90 -33.25
CA VAL A 38 -7.22 11.52 -32.75
C VAL A 38 -6.20 11.28 -31.65
N GLY A 39 -4.95 11.76 -31.80
CA GLY A 39 -3.92 11.66 -30.77
C GLY A 39 -4.30 12.37 -29.47
N LEU A 40 -4.86 13.58 -29.58
CA LEU A 40 -5.34 14.35 -28.42
C LEU A 40 -6.55 13.70 -27.74
N LEU A 41 -7.50 13.16 -28.51
CA LEU A 41 -8.65 12.45 -27.97
C LEU A 41 -8.21 11.20 -27.21
N PHE A 42 -7.29 10.43 -27.78
CA PHE A 42 -6.69 9.27 -27.12
C PHE A 42 -5.99 9.65 -25.81
N ALA A 43 -5.21 10.74 -25.82
CA ALA A 43 -4.56 11.24 -24.61
C ALA A 43 -5.56 11.66 -23.54
N LEU A 44 -6.63 12.37 -23.91
CA LEU A 44 -7.68 12.78 -22.99
C LEU A 44 -8.38 11.56 -22.37
N PHE A 45 -8.68 10.54 -23.18
CA PHE A 45 -9.27 9.29 -22.73
C PHE A 45 -8.39 8.58 -21.70
N LEU A 46 -7.08 8.46 -21.95
CA LEU A 46 -6.16 7.84 -20.99
C LEU A 46 -5.99 8.68 -19.70
N ILE A 47 -5.99 10.01 -19.81
CA ILE A 47 -5.96 10.89 -18.65
C ILE A 47 -7.24 10.74 -17.81
N LEU A 48 -8.40 10.53 -18.47
CA LEU A 48 -9.65 10.26 -17.77
C LEU A 48 -9.58 8.92 -17.03
N ILE A 49 -9.01 7.87 -17.63
CA ILE A 49 -8.77 6.58 -16.96
C ILE A 49 -7.84 6.78 -15.75
N ASP A 50 -6.74 7.51 -15.90
CA ASP A 50 -5.83 7.83 -14.79
C ASP A 50 -6.55 8.56 -13.64
N GLN A 51 -7.49 9.45 -13.96
CA GLN A 51 -8.32 10.11 -12.95
C GLN A 51 -9.34 9.16 -12.29
N LEU A 52 -9.94 8.25 -13.05
CA LEU A 52 -10.87 7.24 -12.53
C LEU A 52 -10.15 6.22 -11.63
N LEU A 53 -8.89 5.93 -11.91
CA LEU A 53 -8.02 5.07 -11.10
C LEU A 53 -7.44 5.79 -9.87
N ARG A 54 -7.75 7.08 -9.67
CA ARG A 54 -7.22 7.85 -8.56
C ARG A 54 -7.78 7.34 -7.22
N GLY A 55 -6.89 6.82 -6.37
CA GLY A 55 -7.26 6.17 -5.11
C GLY A 55 -7.35 4.65 -5.20
N PHE A 56 -7.14 4.08 -6.40
CA PHE A 56 -7.02 2.65 -6.58
C PHE A 56 -5.68 2.18 -6.01
N SER A 57 -5.74 1.34 -4.96
CA SER A 57 -4.52 0.82 -4.35
C SER A 57 -3.90 -0.27 -5.24
N LEU A 58 -2.56 -0.36 -5.27
CA LEU A 58 -1.85 -1.47 -5.93
C LEU A 58 -2.32 -2.84 -5.42
N ARG A 59 -2.73 -2.90 -4.14
CA ARG A 59 -3.33 -4.09 -3.53
C ARG A 59 -4.67 -4.46 -4.15
N ALA A 60 -5.56 -3.48 -4.34
CA ALA A 60 -6.86 -3.72 -4.97
C ALA A 60 -6.65 -4.22 -6.40
N PHE A 61 -5.71 -3.63 -7.13
CA PHE A 61 -5.33 -4.07 -8.47
C PHE A 61 -4.79 -5.51 -8.49
N SER A 62 -3.84 -5.84 -7.59
CA SER A 62 -3.30 -7.20 -7.51
C SER A 62 -4.36 -8.22 -7.11
N ALA A 63 -5.23 -7.87 -6.16
CA ALA A 63 -6.32 -8.74 -5.71
C ALA A 63 -7.31 -9.03 -6.85
N ILE A 64 -7.77 -8.00 -7.56
CA ILE A 64 -8.70 -8.14 -8.68
C ILE A 64 -8.07 -8.96 -9.81
N THR A 65 -6.82 -8.67 -10.15
CA THR A 65 -6.11 -9.39 -11.22
C THR A 65 -5.91 -10.86 -10.87
N PHE A 66 -5.50 -11.15 -9.63
CA PHE A 66 -5.31 -12.51 -9.14
C PHE A 66 -6.64 -13.28 -9.07
N GLY A 67 -7.68 -12.65 -8.54
CA GLY A 67 -9.01 -13.23 -8.47
C GLY A 67 -9.60 -13.55 -9.85
N LEU A 68 -9.43 -12.64 -10.81
CA LEU A 68 -9.83 -12.86 -12.20
C LEU A 68 -9.04 -14.00 -12.86
N LEU A 69 -7.72 -14.07 -12.61
CA LEU A 69 -6.88 -15.16 -13.11
C LEU A 69 -7.31 -16.52 -12.54
N LEU A 70 -7.52 -16.61 -11.23
CA LEU A 70 -7.98 -17.84 -10.58
C LEU A 70 -9.37 -18.23 -11.11
N GLY A 71 -10.29 -17.28 -11.21
CA GLY A 71 -11.61 -17.49 -11.80
C GLY A 71 -11.55 -17.97 -13.25
N PHE A 72 -10.63 -17.41 -14.06
CA PHE A 72 -10.40 -17.86 -15.42
C PHE A 72 -9.88 -19.30 -15.48
N VAL A 73 -8.92 -19.67 -14.62
CA VAL A 73 -8.40 -21.04 -14.54
C VAL A 73 -9.52 -22.03 -14.17
N VAL A 74 -10.33 -21.71 -13.16
CA VAL A 74 -11.47 -22.55 -12.76
C VAL A 74 -12.50 -22.67 -13.89
N SER A 75 -12.82 -21.57 -14.56
CA SER A 75 -13.71 -21.58 -15.73
C SER A 75 -13.18 -22.50 -16.84
N GLN A 76 -11.86 -22.48 -17.11
CA GLN A 76 -11.24 -23.34 -18.11
C GLN A 76 -11.24 -24.82 -17.68
N LEU A 77 -10.99 -25.11 -16.41
CA LEU A 77 -11.06 -26.48 -15.89
C LEU A 77 -12.48 -27.05 -16.02
N ILE A 78 -13.50 -26.25 -15.75
CA ILE A 78 -14.90 -26.66 -15.88
C ILE A 78 -15.29 -26.86 -17.34
N ASP A 79 -14.94 -25.94 -18.25
CA ASP A 79 -15.22 -26.11 -19.69
C ASP A 79 -14.54 -27.37 -20.28
N ARG A 80 -13.34 -27.71 -19.78
CA ARG A 80 -12.58 -28.90 -20.22
C ARG A 80 -12.84 -30.17 -19.44
N SER A 81 -13.68 -30.14 -18.40
CA SER A 81 -13.96 -31.29 -17.53
C SER A 81 -14.78 -32.41 -18.18
N GLY A 82 -15.27 -32.20 -19.40
CA GLY A 82 -16.15 -33.13 -20.11
C GLY A 82 -17.65 -32.91 -19.81
N LEU A 83 -17.99 -32.07 -18.83
CA LEU A 83 -19.40 -31.78 -18.44
C LEU A 83 -20.28 -31.28 -19.59
N PHE A 84 -19.70 -30.69 -20.62
CA PHE A 84 -20.41 -30.09 -21.75
C PHE A 84 -20.14 -30.79 -23.09
N GLU A 85 -19.58 -32.01 -23.07
CA GLU A 85 -19.30 -32.81 -24.29
C GLU A 85 -20.52 -33.10 -25.15
N THR A 86 -21.73 -33.09 -24.57
CA THR A 86 -22.98 -33.22 -25.32
C THR A 86 -23.20 -32.11 -26.35
N PHE A 87 -22.54 -30.96 -26.17
CA PHE A 87 -22.58 -29.84 -27.11
C PHE A 87 -21.35 -29.86 -28.01
N GLU A 88 -21.59 -29.88 -29.33
CA GLU A 88 -20.54 -29.78 -30.34
C GLU A 88 -19.61 -28.59 -30.08
N GLU A 89 -18.31 -28.84 -30.25
CA GLU A 89 -17.28 -27.81 -30.18
C GLU A 89 -17.52 -26.76 -31.26
N GLY A 90 -17.85 -25.53 -30.84
CA GLY A 90 -18.12 -24.41 -31.75
C GLY A 90 -19.59 -24.02 -31.88
N SER A 91 -20.52 -24.76 -31.28
CA SER A 91 -21.93 -24.35 -31.21
C SER A 91 -22.09 -23.02 -30.46
N THR A 92 -23.09 -22.21 -30.85
CA THR A 92 -23.43 -20.95 -30.16
C THR A 92 -23.72 -21.17 -28.68
N THR A 93 -24.37 -22.30 -28.35
CA THR A 93 -24.65 -22.71 -26.97
C THR A 93 -23.37 -22.91 -26.17
N ARG A 94 -22.36 -23.59 -26.74
CA ARG A 94 -21.08 -23.80 -26.06
C ARG A 94 -20.31 -22.50 -25.85
N TRP A 95 -20.36 -21.58 -26.82
CA TRP A 95 -19.77 -20.25 -26.65
C TRP A 95 -20.44 -19.46 -25.51
N LEU A 96 -21.77 -19.49 -25.43
CA LEU A 96 -22.53 -18.84 -24.35
C LEU A 96 -22.19 -19.43 -22.98
N ILE A 97 -22.07 -20.76 -22.89
CA ILE A 97 -21.64 -21.44 -21.64
C ILE A 97 -20.24 -20.97 -21.25
N ARG A 98 -19.28 -20.93 -22.18
CA ARG A 98 -17.91 -20.47 -21.90
C ARG A 98 -17.85 -19.04 -21.41
N VAL A 99 -18.59 -18.12 -22.06
CA VAL A 99 -18.69 -16.72 -21.62
C VAL A 99 -19.35 -16.62 -20.24
N GLY A 100 -20.43 -17.39 -20.02
CA GLY A 100 -21.12 -17.44 -18.73
C GLY A 100 -20.22 -17.95 -17.60
N LEU A 101 -19.46 -19.02 -17.83
CA LEU A 101 -18.48 -19.55 -16.88
C LEU A 101 -17.39 -18.52 -16.58
N PHE A 102 -16.84 -17.86 -17.60
CA PHE A 102 -15.81 -16.84 -17.42
C PHE A 102 -16.33 -15.67 -16.56
N LEU A 103 -17.52 -15.15 -16.86
CA LEU A 103 -18.10 -14.04 -16.11
C LEU A 103 -18.44 -14.46 -14.67
N ALA A 104 -19.04 -15.63 -14.48
CA ALA A 104 -19.43 -16.13 -13.15
C ALA A 104 -18.21 -16.38 -12.26
N PHE A 105 -17.27 -17.21 -12.71
CA PHE A 105 -16.08 -17.55 -11.92
C PHE A 105 -15.09 -16.39 -11.85
N GLY A 106 -15.00 -15.56 -12.88
CA GLY A 106 -14.22 -14.31 -12.84
C GLY A 106 -14.75 -13.35 -11.77
N TYR A 107 -16.06 -13.14 -11.70
CA TYR A 107 -16.69 -12.29 -10.68
C TYR A 107 -16.51 -12.85 -9.26
N ILE A 108 -16.78 -14.14 -9.06
CA ILE A 108 -16.59 -14.81 -7.77
C ILE A 108 -15.12 -14.74 -7.34
N GLY A 109 -14.19 -15.04 -8.24
CA GLY A 109 -12.76 -14.97 -7.99
C GLY A 109 -12.30 -13.56 -7.61
N MET A 110 -12.75 -12.54 -8.35
CA MET A 110 -12.48 -11.13 -8.02
C MET A 110 -13.02 -10.74 -6.65
N ILE A 111 -14.26 -11.11 -6.29
CA ILE A 111 -14.84 -10.79 -4.98
C ILE A 111 -14.12 -11.51 -3.87
N LEU A 112 -13.89 -12.82 -4.01
CA LEU A 112 -13.24 -13.63 -2.99
C LEU A 112 -11.84 -13.08 -2.72
N ALA A 113 -11.12 -12.71 -3.78
CA ALA A 113 -9.89 -11.97 -3.66
C ALA A 113 -10.15 -10.65 -2.92
N MET A 114 -10.96 -9.72 -3.43
CA MET A 114 -11.14 -8.41 -2.78
C MET A 114 -11.60 -8.46 -1.31
N ARG A 115 -12.36 -9.48 -0.90
CA ARG A 115 -12.82 -9.70 0.49
C ARG A 115 -11.79 -10.37 1.39
N SER A 116 -10.81 -11.03 0.81
CA SER A 116 -9.78 -11.75 1.56
C SER A 116 -8.98 -10.76 2.41
N ASN A 117 -8.79 -11.11 3.69
CA ASN A 117 -8.27 -10.18 4.68
C ASN A 117 -6.78 -9.92 4.40
N LYS A 118 -6.22 -8.85 4.97
CA LYS A 118 -4.79 -8.48 4.77
C LYS A 118 -3.81 -9.62 5.11
N GLU A 119 -4.22 -10.52 5.99
CA GLU A 119 -3.45 -11.66 6.50
C GLU A 119 -3.48 -12.85 5.53
N ASP A 120 -4.63 -13.12 4.91
CA ASP A 120 -4.84 -14.22 3.95
C ASP A 120 -4.10 -13.98 2.61
N PHE A 121 -4.02 -12.74 2.16
CA PHE A 121 -3.30 -12.37 0.94
C PHE A 121 -1.78 -12.42 1.04
N ALA A 122 -1.23 -12.31 2.26
CA ALA A 122 0.21 -12.39 2.47
C ALA A 122 0.76 -13.80 2.23
N LEU A 123 -0.11 -14.82 2.27
CA LEU A 123 0.24 -16.22 2.07
C LEU A 123 0.33 -16.61 0.58
N ILE A 124 -0.46 -15.97 -0.28
CA ILE A 124 -0.67 -16.40 -1.69
C ILE A 124 0.18 -15.60 -2.68
N ILE A 125 0.45 -14.33 -2.38
CA ILE A 125 1.45 -13.53 -3.09
C ILE A 125 2.48 -13.16 -2.02
N PRO A 126 3.77 -13.49 -2.18
CA PRO A 126 4.80 -12.87 -1.36
C PRO A 126 4.80 -11.41 -1.78
N TYR A 127 3.90 -10.63 -1.18
CA TYR A 127 3.94 -9.20 -1.20
C TYR A 127 5.30 -8.95 -0.57
N VAL A 128 6.30 -8.66 -1.40
CA VAL A 128 7.54 -8.06 -0.95
C VAL A 128 7.04 -6.82 -0.25
N ARG A 129 6.86 -6.94 1.07
CA ARG A 129 6.56 -5.80 1.90
C ARG A 129 7.83 -5.00 1.72
N PHE A 130 7.76 -3.99 0.85
CA PHE A 130 8.35 -2.71 1.21
C PHE A 130 7.63 -2.35 2.49
N THR A 131 8.06 -2.96 3.60
CA THR A 131 7.85 -2.44 4.92
C THR A 131 8.47 -1.07 4.75
N PRO A 132 7.67 0.01 4.67
CA PRO A 132 8.28 1.30 4.96
C PRO A 132 8.93 1.06 6.31
N LEU A 133 10.20 1.40 6.48
CA LEU A 133 10.89 1.23 7.75
C LEU A 133 10.18 1.97 8.89
N ASN A 134 9.05 2.61 8.65
CA ASN A 134 8.05 2.97 9.64
C ASN A 134 7.30 1.70 10.12
N LYS A 135 7.98 0.85 10.91
CA LYS A 135 7.26 0.20 12.03
C LYS A 135 6.47 1.32 12.72
N PRO A 136 5.20 1.10 13.16
CA PRO A 136 4.59 2.06 14.08
C PRO A 136 5.60 2.24 15.21
N GLU A 137 6.17 3.43 15.33
CA GLU A 137 7.13 3.72 16.38
C GLU A 137 6.38 3.42 17.68
N ASN A 138 6.72 2.29 18.30
CA ASN A 138 6.03 1.84 19.49
C ASN A 138 6.50 2.80 20.58
N TYR A 139 5.75 3.87 20.80
CA TYR A 139 6.16 4.92 21.70
C TYR A 139 5.86 4.49 23.12
N ILE A 140 6.90 4.42 23.94
CA ILE A 140 6.78 4.14 25.36
C ILE A 140 6.95 5.47 26.08
N ILE A 141 5.84 6.03 26.53
CA ILE A 141 5.84 7.28 27.28
C ILE A 141 6.07 6.94 28.75
N LEU A 142 7.15 7.47 29.32
CA LEU A 142 7.50 7.24 30.72
C LEU A 142 6.92 8.32 31.63
N ASP A 143 6.39 7.87 32.76
CA ASP A 143 5.96 8.71 33.87
C ASP A 143 7.03 8.77 34.99
N THR A 144 6.93 9.78 35.86
CA THR A 144 7.82 10.01 37.01
C THR A 144 7.93 8.77 37.90
N SER A 145 6.80 8.11 38.17
CA SER A 145 6.73 6.89 39.00
C SER A 145 7.51 5.72 38.39
N ALA A 146 7.32 5.47 37.09
CA ALA A 146 7.99 4.41 36.34
C ALA A 146 9.52 4.62 36.27
N ILE A 147 9.97 5.87 36.20
CA ILE A 147 11.40 6.21 36.19
C ILE A 147 12.03 6.03 37.58
N MET A 148 11.34 6.44 38.65
CA MET A 148 11.84 6.29 40.03
C MET A 148 11.96 4.82 40.47
N ASP A 149 11.13 3.95 39.90
CA ASP A 149 11.16 2.51 40.14
C ASP A 149 12.43 1.85 39.57
N GLY A 150 12.91 2.31 38.41
CA GLY A 150 14.22 1.97 37.85
C GLY A 150 14.28 0.69 37.02
N ARG A 151 13.25 -0.17 37.05
CA ARG A 151 13.20 -1.43 36.27
C ARG A 151 13.12 -1.24 34.75
N ILE A 152 12.87 -0.03 34.26
CA ILE A 152 12.75 0.23 32.82
C ILE A 152 14.02 -0.13 32.06
N LEU A 153 15.21 0.10 32.64
CA LEU A 153 16.47 -0.28 31.99
C LEU A 153 16.58 -1.79 31.81
N ASP A 154 16.33 -2.55 32.88
CA ASP A 154 16.38 -4.01 32.86
C ASP A 154 15.39 -4.58 31.84
N LEU A 155 14.18 -4.00 31.75
CA LEU A 155 13.16 -4.40 30.78
C LEU A 155 13.56 -4.08 29.33
N THR A 156 14.28 -2.98 29.10
CA THR A 156 14.83 -2.64 27.78
C THR A 156 16.04 -3.50 27.42
N GLU A 157 16.93 -3.81 28.36
CA GLU A 157 18.11 -4.65 28.16
C GLU A 157 17.72 -6.11 27.91
N ALA A 158 16.72 -6.60 28.63
CA ALA A 158 16.11 -7.91 28.41
C ALA A 158 15.26 -8.01 27.13
N LYS A 159 15.11 -6.92 26.36
CA LYS A 159 14.26 -6.81 25.16
C LYS A 159 12.80 -7.22 25.41
N LEU A 160 12.32 -7.07 26.64
CA LEU A 160 10.91 -7.30 26.99
C LEU A 160 10.02 -6.14 26.53
N ILE A 161 10.61 -4.95 26.41
CA ILE A 161 9.95 -3.74 25.94
C ILE A 161 10.72 -3.22 24.71
N GLU A 162 10.06 -3.20 23.55
CA GLU A 162 10.60 -2.68 22.30
C GLU A 162 9.88 -1.41 21.87
N GLY A 163 10.62 -0.33 21.63
CA GLY A 163 10.04 0.94 21.22
C GLY A 163 10.94 2.16 21.44
N ILE A 164 10.45 3.33 21.02
CA ILE A 164 11.12 4.61 21.28
C ILE A 164 10.62 5.12 22.63
N VAL A 165 11.55 5.23 23.59
CA VAL A 165 11.27 5.74 24.93
C VAL A 165 11.18 7.27 24.87
N ILE A 166 10.01 7.81 25.20
CA ILE A 166 9.74 9.25 25.27
C ILE A 166 9.59 9.66 26.73
N VAL A 167 10.41 10.62 27.16
CA VAL A 167 10.30 11.25 28.48
C VAL A 167 9.83 12.69 28.30
N PRO A 168 8.58 13.03 28.67
CA PRO A 168 8.08 14.40 28.57
C PRO A 168 8.87 15.39 29.44
N LYS A 169 8.96 16.65 28.99
CA LYS A 169 9.68 17.71 29.74
C LYS A 169 9.10 17.97 31.14
N PHE A 170 7.81 17.73 31.37
CA PHE A 170 7.21 17.93 32.69
C PHE A 170 7.65 16.85 33.68
N VAL A 171 7.79 15.60 33.23
CA VAL A 171 8.30 14.48 34.04
C VAL A 171 9.73 14.74 34.50
N LEU A 172 10.58 15.28 33.61
CA LEU A 172 11.94 15.69 33.98
C LEU A 172 11.96 16.78 35.07
N ARG A 173 11.07 17.79 34.96
CA ARG A 173 10.98 18.87 35.96
C ARG A 173 10.46 18.34 37.30
N GLU A 174 9.51 17.42 37.28
CA GLU A 174 9.00 16.78 38.48
C GLU A 174 10.08 15.95 39.18
N LEU A 175 10.83 15.11 38.43
CA LEU A 175 11.97 14.37 38.98
C LEU A 175 13.04 15.28 39.58
N GLN A 176 13.33 16.42 38.96
CA GLN A 176 14.27 17.41 39.49
C GLN A 176 13.75 18.00 40.81
N HIS A 177 12.49 18.39 40.88
CA HIS A 177 11.87 18.90 42.10
C HIS A 177 11.90 17.86 43.23
N LEU A 178 11.60 16.59 42.92
CA LEU A 178 11.66 15.49 43.89
C LEU A 178 13.10 15.19 44.35
N ALA A 179 14.09 15.38 43.48
CA ALA A 179 15.52 15.24 43.82
C ALA A 179 16.04 16.35 44.76
N ASP A 180 15.28 17.42 44.93
CA ASP A 180 15.54 18.53 45.87
C ASP A 180 14.57 18.53 47.07
N SER A 181 13.68 17.54 47.17
CA SER A 181 12.75 17.39 48.29
C SER A 181 13.47 17.15 49.62
N SER A 182 12.83 17.52 50.75
CA SER A 182 13.37 17.30 52.10
C SER A 182 13.34 15.83 52.53
N ASP A 183 12.42 15.03 51.99
CA ASP A 183 12.35 13.59 52.21
C ASP A 183 13.54 12.87 51.58
N GLN A 184 14.40 12.29 52.42
CA GLN A 184 15.59 11.56 52.00
C GLN A 184 15.27 10.37 51.08
N ILE A 185 14.16 9.66 51.30
CA ILE A 185 13.82 8.46 50.53
C ILE A 185 13.40 8.87 49.12
N GLN A 186 12.50 9.84 49.02
CA GLN A 186 12.01 10.38 47.75
C GLN A 186 13.15 11.02 46.95
N ARG A 187 13.98 11.83 47.61
CA ARG A 187 15.19 12.44 47.04
C ARG A 187 16.15 11.40 46.45
N ASN A 188 16.44 10.32 47.17
CA ASN A 188 17.35 9.28 46.71
C ASN A 188 16.79 8.54 45.48
N ARG A 189 15.49 8.22 45.46
CA ARG A 189 14.85 7.56 44.30
C ARG A 189 14.81 8.46 43.07
N ALA A 190 14.48 9.74 43.24
CA ALA A 190 14.44 10.70 42.15
C ALA A 190 15.84 10.96 41.53
N ARG A 191 16.88 11.06 42.37
CA ARG A 191 18.27 11.18 41.90
C ARG A 191 18.71 9.96 41.09
N ARG A 192 18.40 8.75 41.56
CA ARG A 192 18.64 7.52 40.79
C ARG A 192 17.88 7.53 39.46
N GLY A 193 16.61 7.91 39.46
CA GLY A 193 15.81 8.02 38.24
C GLY A 193 16.42 8.99 37.21
N LEU A 194 16.94 10.13 37.66
CA LEU A 194 17.67 11.08 36.81
C LEU A 194 18.99 10.50 36.27
N GLU A 195 19.71 9.71 37.06
CA GLU A 195 20.93 9.02 36.61
C GLU A 195 20.65 7.98 35.54
N ILE A 196 19.57 7.22 35.70
CA ILE A 196 19.08 6.22 34.74
C ILE A 196 18.74 6.87 33.38
N LEU A 197 18.30 8.14 33.36
CA LEU A 197 17.99 8.88 32.14
C LEU A 197 19.22 9.56 31.48
N LYS A 198 20.36 9.70 32.17
CA LYS A 198 21.57 10.34 31.61
C LYS A 198 22.10 9.64 30.36
N PRO A 199 22.20 8.29 30.30
CA PRO A 199 22.62 7.59 29.09
C PRO A 199 21.70 7.87 27.89
N VAL A 200 20.39 7.97 28.14
CA VAL A 200 19.35 8.15 27.12
C VAL A 200 19.43 9.53 26.46
N LYS A 201 19.80 10.58 27.21
CA LYS A 201 19.90 11.96 26.69
C LYS A 201 21.08 12.17 25.73
N THR A 202 22.13 11.36 25.85
CA THR A 202 23.33 11.43 25.00
C THR A 202 23.17 10.65 23.70
N MET A 203 22.19 9.76 23.63
CA MET A 203 21.92 8.93 22.46
C MET A 203 20.92 9.63 21.52
N ARG A 204 21.40 10.64 20.77
CA ARG A 204 20.72 11.03 19.52
C ARG A 204 20.95 9.89 18.53
N LEU A 205 19.95 9.02 18.40
CA LEU A 205 19.88 8.09 17.28
C LEU A 205 19.73 8.95 16.01
N ASN A 206 20.67 8.77 15.07
CA ASN A 206 20.68 9.40 13.75
C ASN A 206 19.43 9.03 12.94
#